data_AF-A0A843J9Y4-F1
#
_entry.id   AF-A0A843J9Y4-F1
#
_cell.length_a   1.000
_cell.length_b   1.000
_cell.length_c   1.000
_cell.angle_alpha   90.00
_cell.angle_beta   90.00
_cell.angle_gamma   90.00
#
_symmetry.space_group_name_H-M   'P 1'
#
loop_
_entity.id
_entity.type
_entity.pdbx_description
1 polymer ?
#
loop_
_entity_poly.entity_id
_entity_poly.type
_entity_poly.pdbx_seq_one_letter_code
_entity_poly.pdbx_strand_id
1 'polypeptide(L)'
;MNEIIDNYNVNAEIEIDNSELEDIMLIEPGMMTIADEEEFFRLLKEAKLFIPIHWEKEEVFNIEDQSVVDVIKPVPPLGFNFISLTINDNERALVAFTRKEIMKEIKLKKDHIIMNMRDLAKILYGFGDTFSSIIINPQTEHSIIVNASTLIDLFKEKAENPFIASLEQTLATLKSNSVELDKHYMFFIRSEYEFMENEAVDGIFTAKMPLRACTDPNFQSNLPILHKIMMMEGQKILYTGKSEEVTDFNVLIAPGCEFQKFYDEDGDTSVWRCIKQPFYDNLEEEDDEE
;
A
#
# COMPACT_ATOMS: atom_id res chain seq x y z
N MET A 1 46.04 2.38 -9.54
CA MET A 1 44.94 2.28 -10.51
C MET A 1 43.85 3.16 -9.94
N ASN A 2 43.83 4.40 -10.41
CA ASN A 2 42.90 5.44 -10.00
C ASN A 2 41.63 5.26 -10.84
N GLU A 3 40.49 5.15 -10.18
CA GLU A 3 39.23 5.73 -10.64
C GLU A 3 38.31 5.78 -9.41
N ILE A 4 38.54 6.82 -8.60
CA ILE A 4 37.56 7.30 -7.64
C ILE A 4 36.43 7.86 -8.49
N ILE A 5 35.24 7.29 -8.36
CA ILE A 5 34.01 7.82 -8.95
C ILE A 5 33.62 9.05 -8.10
N ASP A 6 34.32 10.16 -8.31
CA ASP A 6 33.96 11.50 -7.84
C ASP A 6 33.00 12.13 -8.84
N ASN A 7 31.74 11.70 -8.87
CA ASN A 7 30.73 12.33 -9.74
C ASN A 7 29.34 12.47 -9.09
N TYR A 8 29.24 12.48 -7.77
CA TYR A 8 28.08 13.06 -7.10
C TYR A 8 28.43 14.48 -6.69
N ASN A 9 27.89 15.46 -7.42
CA ASN A 9 27.93 16.85 -7.00
C ASN A 9 26.97 17.01 -5.80
N VAL A 10 27.46 16.74 -4.59
CA VAL A 10 26.70 16.82 -3.32
C VAL A 10 26.28 18.27 -2.98
N ASN A 11 26.69 19.25 -3.79
CA ASN A 11 26.35 20.67 -3.65
C ASN A 11 25.19 21.12 -4.56
N ALA A 12 24.42 20.20 -5.16
CA ALA A 12 23.14 20.60 -5.74
C ALA A 12 22.23 21.08 -4.60
N GLU A 13 21.91 22.38 -4.56
CA GLU A 13 20.82 22.87 -3.72
C GLU A 13 19.56 22.14 -4.16
N ILE A 14 19.08 21.23 -3.32
CA ILE A 14 17.78 20.60 -3.52
C ILE A 14 16.76 21.71 -3.25
N GLU A 15 16.33 22.36 -4.33
CA GLU A 15 15.20 23.28 -4.29
C GLU A 15 13.96 22.47 -3.95
N ILE A 16 13.39 22.75 -2.78
CA ILE A 16 12.17 22.11 -2.27
C ILE A 16 11.09 23.15 -2.39
N ASP A 17 10.16 22.90 -3.29
CA ASP A 17 8.99 23.73 -3.50
C ASP A 17 7.75 22.95 -3.07
N ASN A 18 7.06 23.47 -2.07
CA ASN A 18 5.78 22.98 -1.58
C ASN A 18 4.73 24.12 -1.62
N SER A 19 4.93 25.14 -2.46
CA SER A 19 4.06 26.33 -2.52
C SER A 19 2.61 25.99 -2.86
N GLU A 20 2.37 25.14 -3.86
CA GLU A 20 1.01 24.68 -4.19
C GLU A 20 0.34 23.94 -3.02
N LEU A 21 1.12 23.16 -2.26
CA LEU A 21 0.63 22.49 -1.05
C LEU A 21 0.29 23.53 0.05
N GLU A 22 1.08 24.58 0.21
CA GLU A 22 0.80 25.65 1.17
C GLU A 22 -0.47 26.43 0.80
N ASP A 23 -0.69 26.70 -0.49
CA ASP A 23 -1.87 27.40 -0.99
C ASP A 23 -3.15 26.61 -0.72
N ILE A 24 -3.15 25.29 -1.01
CA ILE A 24 -4.32 24.45 -0.77
C ILE A 24 -4.57 24.23 0.73
N MET A 25 -3.53 24.26 1.56
CA MET A 25 -3.63 24.19 3.03
C MET A 25 -4.29 25.41 3.67
N LEU A 26 -4.44 26.53 2.94
CA LEU A 26 -5.19 27.71 3.40
C LEU A 26 -6.70 27.60 3.19
N ILE A 27 -7.16 26.64 2.37
CA ILE A 27 -8.59 26.43 2.15
C ILE A 27 -9.20 25.84 3.42
N GLU A 28 -10.23 26.48 3.97
CA GLU A 28 -10.94 25.94 5.13
C GLU A 28 -11.53 24.56 4.79
N PRO A 29 -11.40 23.53 5.64
CA PRO A 29 -11.87 22.18 5.33
C PRO A 29 -13.35 22.09 4.92
N GLY A 30 -14.22 22.95 5.45
CA GLY A 30 -15.64 23.01 5.09
C GLY A 30 -15.93 23.66 3.73
N MET A 31 -14.93 24.23 3.08
CA MET A 31 -15.00 24.94 1.80
C MET A 31 -14.24 24.20 0.68
N MET A 32 -13.55 23.11 1.01
CA MET A 32 -12.89 22.26 0.01
C MET A 32 -13.92 21.56 -0.88
N THR A 33 -13.69 21.60 -2.18
CA THR A 33 -14.37 20.71 -3.12
C THR A 33 -13.68 19.34 -3.16
N ILE A 34 -14.34 18.35 -3.75
CA ILE A 34 -13.73 17.02 -3.98
C ILE A 34 -12.41 17.15 -4.77
N ALA A 35 -12.36 18.06 -5.75
CA ALA A 35 -11.16 18.29 -6.53
C ALA A 35 -10.02 18.89 -5.68
N ASP A 36 -10.34 19.78 -4.73
CA ASP A 36 -9.34 20.33 -3.81
C ASP A 36 -8.82 19.26 -2.84
N GLU A 37 -9.69 18.37 -2.37
CA GLU A 37 -9.27 17.23 -1.54
C GLU A 37 -8.34 16.27 -2.30
N GLU A 38 -8.69 15.89 -3.53
CA GLU A 38 -7.86 15.04 -4.37
C GLU A 38 -6.50 15.66 -4.67
N GLU A 39 -6.50 16.97 -4.99
CA GLU A 39 -5.28 17.73 -5.25
C GLU A 39 -4.42 17.86 -4.00
N PHE A 40 -5.02 18.08 -2.83
CA PHE A 40 -4.32 18.12 -1.55
C PHE A 40 -3.59 16.80 -1.30
N PHE A 41 -4.27 15.66 -1.46
CA PHE A 41 -3.63 14.36 -1.26
C PHE A 41 -2.56 14.06 -2.30
N ARG A 42 -2.71 14.52 -3.54
CA ARG A 42 -1.68 14.40 -4.59
C ARG A 42 -0.43 15.19 -4.21
N LEU A 43 -0.59 16.48 -3.88
CA LEU A 43 0.50 17.36 -3.46
C LEU A 43 1.17 16.86 -2.19
N LEU A 44 0.39 16.42 -1.20
CA LEU A 44 0.91 15.83 0.03
C LEU A 44 1.73 14.56 -0.25
N LYS A 45 1.34 13.73 -1.23
CA LYS A 45 2.10 12.53 -1.60
C LYS A 45 3.47 12.85 -2.18
N GLU A 46 3.55 13.92 -2.95
CA GLU A 46 4.75 14.37 -3.67
C GLU A 46 5.67 15.25 -2.79
N ALA A 47 5.15 15.79 -1.69
CA ALA A 47 5.83 16.73 -0.83
C ALA A 47 7.13 16.19 -0.21
N LYS A 48 8.08 17.11 -0.08
CA LYS A 48 9.33 16.90 0.68
C LYS A 48 9.32 17.84 1.87
N LEU A 49 9.27 17.28 3.08
CA LEU A 49 9.16 18.08 4.29
C LEU A 49 10.50 18.16 5.03
N PHE A 50 10.71 19.30 5.68
CA PHE A 50 11.77 19.51 6.63
C PHE A 50 11.35 18.96 7.99
N ILE A 51 12.03 17.92 8.45
CA ILE A 51 11.73 17.27 9.72
C ILE A 51 12.82 17.64 10.73
N PRO A 52 12.49 18.42 11.78
CA PRO A 52 13.45 18.76 12.82
C PRO A 52 13.87 17.53 13.63
N ILE A 53 15.15 17.48 13.98
CA ILE A 53 15.78 16.38 14.71
C ILE A 53 16.64 16.88 15.88
N HIS A 54 16.97 15.95 16.76
CA HIS A 54 17.98 16.09 17.81
C HIS A 54 19.01 14.99 17.67
N TRP A 55 20.28 15.35 17.47
CA TRP A 55 21.38 14.39 17.53
C TRP A 55 21.50 13.79 18.93
N GLU A 56 21.65 12.47 19.01
CA GLU A 56 21.95 11.77 20.26
C GLU A 56 23.40 12.09 20.65
N LYS A 57 23.57 13.04 21.58
CA LYS A 57 24.89 13.58 21.93
C LYS A 57 25.73 12.66 22.83
N GLU A 58 25.14 11.64 23.45
CA GLU A 58 25.78 10.86 24.50
C GLU A 58 26.92 9.95 23.99
N GLU A 59 26.97 9.60 22.70
CA GLU A 59 28.04 8.74 22.15
C GLU A 59 29.08 9.50 21.31
N VAL A 60 28.89 10.81 21.05
CA VAL A 60 29.65 11.51 20.00
C VAL A 60 30.80 12.35 20.55
N PHE A 61 30.75 12.78 21.81
CA PHE A 61 31.76 13.66 22.38
C PHE A 61 32.07 13.28 23.84
N ASN A 62 33.09 12.44 24.05
CA ASN A 62 33.66 12.25 25.38
C ASN A 62 34.57 13.46 25.70
N ILE A 63 33.96 14.56 26.14
CA ILE A 63 34.62 15.85 26.38
C ILE A 63 35.49 15.80 27.65
N GLU A 64 35.27 14.82 28.53
CA GLU A 64 35.92 14.78 29.85
C GLU A 64 37.40 14.36 29.83
N ASP A 65 37.89 13.78 28.72
CA ASP A 65 39.24 13.18 28.64
C ASP A 65 40.17 13.75 27.54
N GLN A 66 39.81 14.80 26.79
CA GLN A 66 40.54 15.14 25.55
C GLN A 66 41.14 16.55 25.46
N SER A 67 42.34 16.61 24.87
CA SER A 67 43.12 17.84 24.70
C SER A 67 42.58 18.70 23.54
N VAL A 68 42.71 20.02 23.67
CA VAL A 68 42.08 21.08 22.83
C VAL A 68 42.49 21.04 21.34
N VAL A 69 43.33 20.10 20.90
CA VAL A 69 43.96 20.09 19.57
C VAL A 69 43.44 18.98 18.65
N ASP A 70 42.62 18.05 19.15
CA ASP A 70 42.17 16.92 18.34
C ASP A 70 40.87 17.26 17.59
N VAL A 71 40.92 17.17 16.25
CA VAL A 71 39.72 17.24 15.39
C VAL A 71 38.84 16.05 15.76
N ILE A 72 37.77 16.30 16.50
CA ILE A 72 36.82 15.26 16.88
C ILE A 72 36.15 14.75 15.60
N LYS A 73 36.49 13.53 15.20
CA LYS A 73 35.77 12.82 14.16
C LYS A 73 34.60 12.10 14.82
N PRO A 74 33.35 12.34 14.42
CA PRO A 74 32.21 11.60 14.95
C PRO A 74 32.43 10.10 14.69
N VAL A 75 32.23 9.26 15.70
CA VAL A 75 32.25 7.81 15.57
C VAL A 75 30.87 7.37 15.09
N PRO A 76 30.71 6.80 13.88
CA PRO A 76 29.42 6.28 13.41
C PRO A 76 29.02 5.02 14.19
N PRO A 77 27.70 4.74 14.34
CA PRO A 77 26.58 5.42 13.71
C PRO A 77 26.05 6.62 14.52
N LEU A 78 25.88 7.76 13.86
CA LEU A 78 25.23 8.93 14.45
C LEU A 78 23.71 8.71 14.49
N GLY A 79 23.16 8.49 15.68
CA GLY A 79 21.72 8.44 15.92
C GLY A 79 21.10 9.84 16.01
N PHE A 80 19.84 9.98 15.59
CA PHE A 80 19.05 11.18 15.82
C PHE A 80 17.62 10.80 16.22
N ASN A 81 17.00 11.68 17.01
CA ASN A 81 15.62 11.60 17.41
C ASN A 81 14.78 12.67 16.73
N PHE A 82 13.57 12.33 16.33
CA PHE A 82 12.61 13.28 15.81
C PHE A 82 12.10 14.22 16.91
N ILE A 83 11.92 15.49 16.57
CA ILE A 83 11.20 16.40 17.45
C ILE A 83 9.70 16.13 17.34
N SER A 84 9.05 16.03 18.49
CA SER A 84 7.62 15.81 18.60
C SER A 84 6.96 16.82 19.52
N LEU A 85 5.67 17.04 19.28
CA LEU A 85 4.78 17.80 20.15
C LEU A 85 3.79 16.83 20.81
N THR A 86 3.35 17.17 22.02
CA THR A 86 2.29 16.45 22.71
C THR A 86 0.98 17.18 22.41
N ILE A 87 0.04 16.51 21.74
CA ILE A 87 -1.27 17.08 21.38
C ILE A 87 -2.25 16.93 22.56
N ASN A 88 -2.24 15.76 23.21
CA ASN A 88 -3.04 15.39 24.38
C ASN A 88 -2.18 14.57 25.36
N ASP A 89 -2.68 14.28 26.57
CA ASP A 89 -1.91 13.68 27.69
C ASP A 89 -1.05 12.44 27.35
N ASN A 90 -1.32 11.73 26.24
CA ASN A 90 -0.50 10.62 25.74
C ASN A 90 -0.26 10.61 24.21
N GLU A 91 -0.68 11.64 23.47
CA GLU A 91 -0.58 11.65 21.99
C GLU A 91 0.61 12.47 21.52
N ARG A 92 1.59 11.80 20.91
CA ARG A 92 2.78 12.42 20.34
C ARG A 92 2.60 12.61 18.84
N ALA A 93 2.92 13.81 18.38
CA ALA A 93 2.90 14.15 16.97
C ALA A 93 4.29 14.50 16.47
N LEU A 94 4.68 13.92 15.34
CA LEU A 94 5.90 14.30 14.65
C LEU A 94 5.73 15.68 14.03
N VAL A 95 6.73 16.54 14.16
CA VAL A 95 6.70 17.87 13.58
C VAL A 95 7.34 17.85 12.20
N ALA A 96 6.73 18.53 11.23
CA ALA A 96 7.29 18.71 9.90
C ALA A 96 7.00 20.12 9.35
N PHE A 97 7.78 20.57 8.37
CA PHE A 97 7.63 21.89 7.75
C PHE A 97 7.73 21.81 6.23
N THR A 98 6.94 22.63 5.53
CA THR A 98 6.99 22.76 4.06
C THR A 98 8.21 23.55 3.59
N ARG A 99 8.71 24.50 4.40
CA ARG A 99 9.93 25.28 4.13
C ARG A 99 10.69 25.65 5.40
N LYS A 100 12.00 25.89 5.28
CA LYS A 100 12.89 26.25 6.42
C LYS A 100 12.53 27.60 7.04
N GLU A 101 11.93 28.49 6.25
CA GLU A 101 11.55 29.85 6.64
C GLU A 101 10.53 29.83 7.77
N ILE A 102 9.57 28.89 7.71
CA ILE A 102 8.57 28.70 8.76
C ILE A 102 9.23 28.33 10.09
N MET A 103 10.25 27.47 10.09
CA MET A 103 11.01 27.15 11.31
C MET A 103 11.67 28.39 11.92
N LYS A 104 12.14 29.32 11.08
CA LYS A 104 12.73 30.59 11.54
C LYS A 104 11.66 31.53 12.11
N GLU A 105 10.49 31.61 11.48
CA GLU A 105 9.35 32.43 11.91
C GLU A 105 8.88 32.03 13.32
N ILE A 106 8.77 30.72 13.59
CA ILE A 106 8.41 30.21 14.92
C ILE A 106 9.60 30.11 15.88
N LYS A 107 10.79 30.58 15.48
CA LYS A 107 12.04 30.59 16.27
C LYS A 107 12.52 29.19 16.70
N LEU A 108 12.21 28.15 15.94
CA LEU A 108 12.67 26.78 16.18
C LEU A 108 14.13 26.62 15.71
N LYS A 109 15.08 26.67 16.64
CA LYS A 109 16.52 26.51 16.37
C LYS A 109 16.94 25.04 16.53
N LYS A 110 16.65 24.23 15.52
CA LYS A 110 16.95 22.80 15.50
C LYS A 110 17.49 22.39 14.14
N ASP A 111 18.36 21.38 14.14
CA ASP A 111 18.78 20.72 12.91
C ASP A 111 17.58 20.01 12.29
N HIS A 112 17.61 19.79 10.98
CA HIS A 112 16.54 19.13 10.26
C HIS A 112 17.09 18.22 9.17
N ILE A 113 16.31 17.21 8.84
CA ILE A 113 16.49 16.41 7.62
C ILE A 113 15.38 16.72 6.63
N ILE A 114 15.60 16.38 5.37
CA ILE A 114 14.59 16.47 4.32
C ILE A 114 14.09 15.05 4.06
N MET A 115 12.78 14.87 4.00
CA MET A 115 12.18 13.56 3.75
C MET A 115 10.99 13.67 2.83
N ASN A 116 10.89 12.75 1.85
CA ASN A 116 9.67 12.60 1.07
C ASN A 116 8.59 11.99 1.95
N MET A 117 7.33 12.36 1.73
CA MET A 117 6.22 11.86 2.52
C MET A 117 6.06 10.33 2.48
N ARG A 118 6.42 9.69 1.36
CA ARG A 118 6.47 8.22 1.23
C ARG A 118 7.47 7.57 2.20
N ASP A 119 8.66 8.16 2.34
CA ASP A 119 9.71 7.63 3.21
C ASP A 119 9.36 7.86 4.68
N LEU A 120 8.73 9.01 4.98
CA LEU A 120 8.18 9.30 6.29
C LEU A 120 7.10 8.29 6.70
N ALA A 121 6.18 7.95 5.79
CA ALA A 121 5.15 6.95 6.04
C ALA A 121 5.74 5.57 6.37
N LYS A 122 6.80 5.14 5.66
CA LYS A 122 7.52 3.89 5.96
C LYS A 122 8.18 3.91 7.34
N ILE A 123 8.79 5.04 7.70
CA ILE A 123 9.43 5.21 9.01
C ILE A 123 8.39 5.19 10.13
N LEU A 124 7.27 5.88 9.96
CA LEU A 124 6.17 5.86 10.92
C LEU A 124 5.60 4.45 11.12
N TYR A 125 5.44 3.68 10.04
CA TYR A 125 5.05 2.28 10.14
C TYR A 125 6.03 1.47 11.00
N GLY A 126 7.34 1.73 10.87
CA GLY A 126 8.38 1.11 11.69
C GLY A 126 8.37 1.54 13.17
N PHE A 127 7.88 2.75 13.48
CA PHE A 127 7.76 3.25 14.86
C PHE A 127 6.51 2.78 15.61
N GLY A 128 5.59 2.08 14.94
CA GLY A 128 4.31 1.66 15.54
C GLY A 128 3.54 2.83 16.12
N ASP A 129 3.04 2.68 17.34
CA ASP A 129 2.16 3.67 18.01
C ASP A 129 2.91 4.85 18.65
N THR A 130 4.21 5.02 18.36
CA THR A 130 5.03 6.09 18.95
C THR A 130 4.53 7.49 18.59
N PHE A 131 4.02 7.65 17.36
CA PHE A 131 3.46 8.92 16.87
C PHE A 131 2.04 8.67 16.37
N SER A 132 1.08 9.37 16.95
CA SER A 132 -0.33 9.30 16.54
C SER A 132 -0.63 10.16 15.31
N SER A 133 0.15 11.22 15.10
CA SER A 133 -0.03 12.14 13.98
C SER A 133 1.27 12.82 13.54
N ILE A 134 1.20 13.51 12.41
CA ILE A 134 2.17 14.51 11.98
C ILE A 134 1.48 15.86 12.00
N ILE A 135 2.15 16.86 12.56
CA ILE A 135 1.74 18.26 12.43
C ILE A 135 2.68 18.92 11.42
N ILE A 136 2.11 19.40 10.32
CA ILE A 136 2.83 20.16 9.30
C ILE A 136 2.63 21.64 9.62
N ASN A 137 3.73 22.40 9.59
CA ASN A 137 3.77 23.84 9.89
C ASN A 137 3.05 24.20 11.21
N PRO A 138 3.42 23.60 12.36
CA PRO A 138 2.79 23.92 13.63
C PRO A 138 2.87 25.42 13.94
N GLN A 139 1.83 25.94 14.59
CA GLN A 139 1.75 27.34 15.04
C GLN A 139 1.74 28.38 13.91
N THR A 140 1.31 28.00 12.71
CA THR A 140 1.06 28.94 11.61
C THR A 140 -0.35 28.79 11.04
N GLU A 141 -0.74 29.70 10.14
CA GLU A 141 -2.00 29.63 9.39
C GLU A 141 -2.07 28.45 8.41
N HIS A 142 -0.91 27.91 8.02
CA HIS A 142 -0.79 26.71 7.20
C HIS A 142 -0.68 25.44 8.07
N SER A 143 -1.17 25.43 9.31
CA SER A 143 -1.02 24.27 10.18
C SER A 143 -2.06 23.20 9.86
N ILE A 144 -1.60 21.98 9.56
CA ILE A 144 -2.47 20.82 9.41
C ILE A 144 -1.97 19.68 10.29
N ILE A 145 -2.93 18.87 10.77
CA ILE A 145 -2.67 17.66 11.53
C ILE A 145 -3.15 16.47 10.70
N VAL A 146 -2.24 15.55 10.39
CA VAL A 146 -2.53 14.34 9.63
C VAL A 146 -2.30 13.14 10.54
N ASN A 147 -3.31 12.29 10.70
CA ASN A 147 -3.17 11.06 11.48
C ASN A 147 -2.09 10.16 10.85
N ALA A 148 -1.24 9.56 11.69
CA ALA A 148 -0.16 8.70 11.23
C ALA A 148 -0.72 7.47 10.48
N SER A 149 -1.82 6.89 10.97
CA SER A 149 -2.55 5.81 10.28
C SER A 149 -3.02 6.23 8.89
N THR A 150 -3.64 7.40 8.76
CA THR A 150 -4.08 7.95 7.47
C THR A 150 -2.91 8.15 6.52
N LEU A 151 -1.78 8.68 6.99
CA LEU A 151 -0.60 8.82 6.14
C LEU A 151 -0.04 7.47 5.71
N ILE A 152 0.06 6.51 6.63
CA ILE A 152 0.51 5.15 6.30
C ILE A 152 -0.41 4.55 5.24
N ASP A 153 -1.73 4.65 5.42
CA ASP A 153 -2.72 4.11 4.49
C ASP A 153 -2.71 4.82 3.13
N LEU A 154 -2.36 6.12 3.08
CA LEU A 154 -2.19 6.89 1.84
C LEU A 154 -1.08 6.34 0.94
N PHE A 155 -0.06 5.72 1.55
CA PHE A 155 1.14 5.19 0.88
C PHE A 155 1.25 3.68 0.93
N LYS A 156 0.39 2.98 1.67
CA LYS A 156 0.16 1.57 1.41
C LYS A 156 -0.19 1.49 -0.07
N GLU A 157 0.55 0.66 -0.79
CA GLU A 157 0.03 0.17 -2.05
C GLU A 157 -1.34 -0.39 -1.67
N LYS A 158 -2.41 0.29 -2.12
CA LYS A 158 -3.69 -0.38 -2.21
C LYS A 158 -3.34 -1.62 -3.00
N ALA A 159 -3.35 -2.78 -2.34
CA ALA A 159 -3.47 -3.99 -3.10
C ALA A 159 -4.59 -3.69 -4.09
N GLU A 160 -4.35 -3.86 -5.39
CA GLU A 160 -5.36 -3.66 -6.44
C GLU A 160 -6.64 -4.49 -6.17
N ASN A 161 -6.65 -5.25 -5.07
CA ASN A 161 -7.83 -5.75 -4.42
C ASN A 161 -7.66 -5.78 -2.88
N PRO A 162 -8.68 -5.46 -2.07
CA PRO A 162 -8.64 -5.56 -0.59
C PRO A 162 -8.30 -6.96 -0.02
N PHE A 163 -8.10 -7.99 -0.86
CA PHE A 163 -7.76 -9.36 -0.44
C PHE A 163 -6.33 -9.83 -0.73
N ILE A 164 -5.37 -8.97 -1.07
CA ILE A 164 -3.94 -9.36 -0.96
C ILE A 164 -3.45 -9.15 0.48
N ALA A 165 -4.13 -9.85 1.38
CA ALA A 165 -3.53 -10.47 2.53
C ALA A 165 -2.50 -11.52 2.06
N SER A 166 -1.60 -12.01 2.93
CA SER A 166 -0.66 -13.07 2.53
C SER A 166 -1.41 -14.25 1.90
N LEU A 167 -0.80 -14.98 0.96
CA LEU A 167 -1.42 -16.17 0.32
C LEU A 167 -2.05 -17.11 1.37
N GLU A 168 -1.39 -17.29 2.52
CA GLU A 168 -1.89 -18.07 3.65
C GLU A 168 -3.26 -17.58 4.17
N GLN A 169 -3.44 -16.28 4.33
CA GLN A 169 -4.71 -15.68 4.77
C GLN A 169 -5.81 -15.81 3.70
N THR A 170 -5.47 -15.68 2.42
CA THR A 170 -6.41 -15.93 1.32
C THR A 170 -6.87 -17.39 1.34
N LEU A 171 -5.96 -18.35 1.52
CA LEU A 171 -6.29 -19.76 1.62
C LEU A 171 -7.12 -20.08 2.86
N ALA A 172 -6.79 -19.50 4.03
CA ALA A 172 -7.59 -19.66 5.25
C ALA A 172 -9.01 -19.12 5.08
N THR A 173 -9.18 -18.01 4.37
CA THR A 173 -10.49 -17.40 4.09
C THR A 173 -11.30 -18.26 3.12
N LEU A 174 -10.66 -18.80 2.06
CA LEU A 174 -11.32 -19.76 1.16
C LEU A 174 -11.82 -20.99 1.92
N LYS A 175 -11.06 -21.51 2.88
CA LYS A 175 -11.50 -22.66 3.69
C LYS A 175 -12.72 -22.34 4.56
N SER A 176 -12.74 -21.17 5.20
CA SER A 176 -13.73 -20.84 6.23
C SER A 176 -14.99 -20.15 5.70
N ASN A 177 -14.87 -19.37 4.63
CA ASN A 177 -15.91 -18.44 4.19
C ASN A 177 -16.42 -18.72 2.77
N SER A 178 -15.94 -19.79 2.11
CA SER A 178 -16.50 -20.17 0.82
C SER A 178 -17.95 -20.65 0.95
N VAL A 179 -18.75 -20.22 -0.01
CA VAL A 179 -20.17 -20.53 -0.10
C VAL A 179 -20.36 -21.59 -1.19
N GLU A 180 -21.15 -22.60 -0.86
CA GLU A 180 -21.60 -23.60 -1.80
C GLU A 180 -22.72 -23.04 -2.68
N LEU A 181 -22.62 -23.27 -3.99
CA LEU A 181 -23.56 -22.73 -4.97
C LEU A 181 -24.84 -23.56 -5.01
N ASP A 182 -25.98 -22.89 -4.88
CA ASP A 182 -27.32 -23.47 -4.89
C ASP A 182 -27.84 -23.86 -6.28
N LYS A 183 -27.10 -23.49 -7.34
CA LYS A 183 -27.40 -23.77 -8.74
C LYS A 183 -26.16 -23.52 -9.60
N HIS A 184 -26.32 -23.64 -10.90
CA HIS A 184 -25.29 -23.32 -11.89
C HIS A 184 -25.10 -21.80 -12.02
N TYR A 185 -23.84 -21.35 -11.98
CA TYR A 185 -23.46 -19.97 -12.19
C TYR A 185 -22.36 -19.83 -13.24
N MET A 186 -22.33 -18.66 -13.88
CA MET A 186 -21.26 -18.27 -14.78
C MET A 186 -20.47 -17.13 -14.14
N PHE A 187 -19.16 -17.25 -14.15
CA PHE A 187 -18.23 -16.20 -13.74
C PHE A 187 -17.31 -15.83 -14.90
N PHE A 188 -16.73 -14.63 -14.83
CA PHE A 188 -16.02 -14.03 -15.95
C PHE A 188 -14.61 -13.67 -15.54
N ILE A 189 -13.63 -14.12 -16.32
CA ILE A 189 -12.21 -13.77 -16.17
C ILE A 189 -11.76 -13.12 -17.47
N ARG A 190 -11.12 -11.95 -17.38
CA ARG A 190 -10.55 -11.25 -18.52
C ARG A 190 -9.02 -11.31 -18.48
N SER A 191 -8.39 -11.37 -19.64
CA SER A 191 -6.94 -11.42 -19.78
C SER A 191 -6.45 -10.81 -21.09
N GLU A 192 -5.15 -10.50 -21.14
CA GLU A 192 -4.46 -10.05 -22.36
C GLU A 192 -4.22 -11.19 -23.37
N TYR A 193 -4.28 -12.44 -22.91
CA TYR A 193 -4.01 -13.63 -23.72
C TYR A 193 -4.75 -14.86 -23.16
N GLU A 194 -4.86 -15.92 -23.99
CA GLU A 194 -5.55 -17.19 -23.73
C GLU A 194 -4.79 -18.08 -22.72
N PHE A 195 -4.64 -17.64 -21.47
CA PHE A 195 -3.78 -18.33 -20.50
C PHE A 195 -4.30 -19.72 -20.12
N MET A 196 -5.63 -19.90 -20.04
CA MET A 196 -6.22 -21.20 -19.68
C MET A 196 -5.94 -22.25 -20.76
N GLU A 197 -6.04 -21.88 -22.03
CA GLU A 197 -5.73 -22.72 -23.17
C GLU A 197 -4.25 -23.07 -23.21
N ASN A 198 -3.39 -22.06 -23.03
CA ASN A 198 -1.94 -22.23 -23.10
C ASN A 198 -1.37 -23.08 -21.96
N GLU A 199 -2.02 -23.09 -20.79
CA GLU A 199 -1.59 -23.86 -19.63
C GLU A 199 -2.34 -25.18 -19.46
N ALA A 200 -3.37 -25.46 -20.27
CA ALA A 200 -4.13 -26.68 -20.19
C ALA A 200 -3.32 -27.90 -20.67
N VAL A 201 -3.47 -29.01 -19.94
CA VAL A 201 -2.94 -30.33 -20.31
C VAL A 201 -4.12 -31.23 -20.62
N ASP A 202 -4.13 -31.84 -21.82
CA ASP A 202 -5.24 -32.68 -22.31
C ASP A 202 -6.62 -32.01 -22.22
N GLY A 203 -6.66 -30.68 -22.46
CA GLY A 203 -7.90 -29.88 -22.41
C GLY A 203 -8.40 -29.55 -21.00
N ILE A 204 -7.58 -29.81 -19.98
CA ILE A 204 -7.86 -29.49 -18.58
C ILE A 204 -6.87 -28.42 -18.10
N PHE A 205 -7.40 -27.28 -17.69
CA PHE A 205 -6.65 -26.24 -16.99
C PHE A 205 -6.75 -26.46 -15.48
N THR A 206 -5.61 -26.45 -14.78
CA THR A 206 -5.57 -26.56 -13.32
C THR A 206 -5.07 -25.26 -12.72
N ALA A 207 -5.90 -24.61 -11.90
CA ALA A 207 -5.57 -23.33 -11.26
C ALA A 207 -4.46 -23.52 -10.22
N LYS A 208 -3.23 -23.04 -10.49
CA LYS A 208 -2.13 -23.16 -9.52
C LYS A 208 -2.30 -22.25 -8.30
N MET A 209 -2.96 -21.11 -8.49
CA MET A 209 -3.25 -20.08 -7.49
C MET A 209 -4.76 -19.79 -7.49
N PRO A 210 -5.31 -19.13 -6.45
CA PRO A 210 -6.70 -18.70 -6.47
C PRO A 210 -7.01 -17.87 -7.73
N LEU A 211 -8.03 -18.25 -8.49
CA LEU A 211 -8.47 -17.48 -9.64
C LEU A 211 -9.36 -16.34 -9.19
N ARG A 212 -9.17 -15.19 -9.83
CA ARG A 212 -9.96 -13.98 -9.65
C ARG A 212 -10.97 -13.90 -10.78
N ALA A 213 -12.25 -13.88 -10.42
CA ALA A 213 -13.35 -13.83 -11.37
C ALA A 213 -14.40 -12.79 -10.95
N CYS A 214 -15.28 -12.43 -11.87
CA CYS A 214 -16.36 -11.50 -11.62
C CYS A 214 -17.72 -12.11 -11.97
N THR A 215 -18.77 -11.62 -11.30
CA THR A 215 -20.17 -11.92 -11.67
C THR A 215 -20.68 -11.07 -12.84
N ASP A 216 -19.98 -9.98 -13.19
CA ASP A 216 -20.37 -9.08 -14.30
C ASP A 216 -19.60 -9.45 -15.58
N PRO A 217 -20.29 -9.76 -16.70
CA PRO A 217 -19.64 -10.03 -17.98
C PRO A 217 -18.90 -8.84 -18.60
N ASN A 218 -19.19 -7.61 -18.17
CA ASN A 218 -18.57 -6.38 -18.66
C ASN A 218 -17.36 -5.95 -17.83
N PHE A 219 -17.02 -6.71 -16.77
CA PHE A 219 -15.81 -6.50 -15.99
C PHE A 219 -14.58 -6.48 -16.91
N GLN A 220 -13.70 -5.49 -16.71
CA GLN A 220 -12.45 -5.30 -17.47
C GLN A 220 -12.61 -5.46 -18.99
N SER A 221 -13.66 -4.88 -19.57
CA SER A 221 -13.97 -4.97 -21.01
C SER A 221 -12.89 -4.39 -21.94
N ASN A 222 -11.89 -3.70 -21.39
CA ASN A 222 -10.71 -3.24 -22.11
C ASN A 222 -9.74 -4.38 -22.47
N LEU A 223 -9.86 -5.54 -21.82
CA LEU A 223 -9.01 -6.71 -22.09
C LEU A 223 -9.63 -7.60 -23.18
N PRO A 224 -8.81 -8.09 -24.14
CA PRO A 224 -9.30 -8.74 -25.34
C PRO A 224 -9.94 -10.11 -25.09
N ILE A 225 -9.35 -10.94 -24.20
CA ILE A 225 -9.77 -12.33 -24.02
C ILE A 225 -10.75 -12.46 -22.86
N LEU A 226 -11.81 -13.25 -23.07
CA LEU A 226 -12.81 -13.60 -22.05
C LEU A 226 -12.86 -15.10 -21.82
N HIS A 227 -12.64 -15.51 -20.56
CA HIS A 227 -12.91 -16.86 -20.10
C HIS A 227 -14.20 -16.87 -19.28
N LYS A 228 -15.20 -17.61 -19.75
CA LYS A 228 -16.46 -17.86 -19.05
C LYS A 228 -16.34 -19.14 -18.25
N ILE A 229 -16.35 -19.02 -16.93
CA ILE A 229 -16.20 -20.11 -15.98
C ILE A 229 -17.56 -20.60 -15.51
N MET A 230 -17.95 -21.78 -15.99
CA MET A 230 -19.14 -22.50 -15.54
C MET A 230 -18.84 -23.24 -14.25
N MET A 231 -19.50 -22.80 -13.17
CA MET A 231 -19.52 -23.49 -11.89
C MET A 231 -20.87 -24.17 -11.70
N MET A 232 -20.85 -25.43 -11.27
CA MET A 232 -22.01 -26.28 -11.09
C MET A 232 -22.60 -26.16 -9.68
N GLU A 233 -23.86 -26.58 -9.53
CA GLU A 233 -24.49 -26.75 -8.20
C GLU A 233 -23.59 -27.63 -7.30
N GLY A 234 -23.47 -27.26 -6.02
CA GLY A 234 -22.61 -27.93 -5.04
C GLY A 234 -21.14 -27.52 -5.08
N GLN A 235 -20.70 -26.70 -6.05
CA GLN A 235 -19.33 -26.19 -6.07
C GLN A 235 -19.19 -24.96 -5.16
N LYS A 236 -17.99 -24.77 -4.60
CA LYS A 236 -17.69 -23.73 -3.60
C LYS A 236 -16.88 -22.59 -4.21
N ILE A 237 -17.27 -21.36 -3.90
CA ILE A 237 -16.53 -20.13 -4.26
C ILE A 237 -16.50 -19.18 -3.06
N LEU A 238 -15.55 -18.25 -3.03
CA LEU A 238 -15.62 -17.12 -2.09
C LEU A 238 -16.20 -15.91 -2.84
N TYR A 239 -17.39 -15.48 -2.44
CA TYR A 239 -18.03 -14.25 -2.93
C TYR A 239 -17.69 -13.09 -2.00
N THR A 240 -17.09 -12.02 -2.53
CA THR A 240 -16.59 -10.90 -1.72
C THR A 240 -17.53 -9.70 -1.68
N GLY A 241 -18.73 -9.81 -2.28
CA GLY A 241 -19.75 -8.77 -2.27
C GLY A 241 -19.93 -8.05 -3.62
N LYS A 242 -20.68 -6.96 -3.63
CA LYS A 242 -20.81 -6.12 -4.82
C LYS A 242 -19.59 -5.21 -4.90
N SER A 243 -18.86 -5.30 -6.01
CA SER A 243 -17.85 -4.29 -6.31
C SER A 243 -18.55 -2.94 -6.54
N GLU A 244 -18.02 -1.89 -5.94
CA GLU A 244 -18.45 -0.51 -6.22
C GLU A 244 -17.87 -0.01 -7.56
N GLU A 245 -16.80 -0.65 -8.06
CA GLU A 245 -16.14 -0.33 -9.32
C GLU A 245 -16.27 -1.47 -10.36
N VAL A 246 -16.43 -1.12 -11.64
CA VAL A 246 -16.57 -2.09 -12.76
C VAL A 246 -15.26 -2.86 -13.02
N THR A 247 -14.17 -2.47 -12.35
CA THR A 247 -12.80 -2.97 -12.52
C THR A 247 -12.34 -3.98 -11.48
N ASP A 248 -13.14 -4.28 -10.44
CA ASP A 248 -12.75 -5.24 -9.39
C ASP A 248 -13.43 -6.60 -9.52
N PHE A 249 -12.66 -7.65 -9.28
CA PHE A 249 -13.18 -9.00 -9.16
C PHE A 249 -13.94 -9.15 -7.85
N ASN A 250 -15.00 -9.94 -7.86
CA ASN A 250 -15.83 -10.16 -6.67
C ASN A 250 -16.03 -11.65 -6.33
N VAL A 251 -15.30 -12.53 -7.03
CA VAL A 251 -15.30 -13.97 -6.82
C VAL A 251 -13.86 -14.46 -6.80
N LEU A 252 -13.55 -15.27 -5.79
CA LEU A 252 -12.33 -16.04 -5.72
C LEU A 252 -12.65 -17.52 -5.83
N ILE A 253 -11.93 -18.22 -6.72
CA ILE A 253 -12.01 -19.67 -6.89
C ILE A 253 -10.72 -20.28 -6.36
N ALA A 254 -10.84 -21.32 -5.54
CA ALA A 254 -9.70 -21.94 -4.87
C ALA A 254 -8.63 -22.47 -5.85
N PRO A 255 -7.36 -22.55 -5.41
CA PRO A 255 -6.33 -23.23 -6.18
C PRO A 255 -6.64 -24.73 -6.30
N GLY A 256 -5.97 -25.42 -7.20
CA GLY A 256 -6.17 -26.83 -7.51
C GLY A 256 -7.44 -27.15 -8.29
N CYS A 257 -8.36 -26.18 -8.47
CA CYS A 257 -9.57 -26.41 -9.26
C CYS A 257 -9.22 -26.80 -10.70
N GLU A 258 -9.86 -27.85 -11.19
CA GLU A 258 -9.71 -28.34 -12.56
C GLU A 258 -10.88 -27.83 -13.42
N PHE A 259 -10.54 -27.28 -14.57
CA PHE A 259 -11.49 -26.74 -15.54
C PHE A 259 -11.29 -27.42 -16.89
N GLN A 260 -12.33 -28.06 -17.39
CA GLN A 260 -12.33 -28.65 -18.73
C GLN A 260 -12.89 -27.66 -19.74
N LYS A 261 -12.19 -27.49 -20.87
CA LYS A 261 -12.70 -26.67 -21.97
C LYS A 261 -14.00 -27.27 -22.49
N PHE A 262 -15.08 -26.49 -22.51
CA PHE A 262 -16.39 -26.95 -22.95
C PHE A 262 -16.62 -26.63 -24.43
N TYR A 263 -16.46 -25.37 -24.83
CA TYR A 263 -16.44 -24.92 -26.23
C TYR A 263 -15.84 -23.51 -26.35
N ASP A 264 -15.49 -23.11 -27.57
CA ASP A 264 -15.17 -21.72 -27.94
C ASP A 264 -16.44 -21.03 -28.45
N GLU A 265 -16.82 -19.92 -27.82
CA GLU A 265 -18.02 -19.17 -28.22
C GLU A 265 -17.73 -18.29 -29.44
N ASP A 266 -16.57 -17.65 -29.43
CA ASP A 266 -15.98 -16.92 -30.54
C ASP A 266 -14.44 -17.00 -30.46
N GLY A 267 -13.74 -16.26 -31.31
CA GLY A 267 -12.27 -16.31 -31.37
C GLY A 267 -11.56 -15.75 -30.14
N ASP A 268 -12.24 -14.93 -29.32
CA ASP A 268 -11.66 -14.25 -28.15
C ASP A 268 -12.37 -14.67 -26.84
N THR A 269 -13.35 -15.57 -26.93
CA THR A 269 -14.21 -16.00 -25.81
C THR A 269 -14.27 -17.52 -25.71
N SER A 270 -13.78 -18.06 -24.60
CA SER A 270 -13.83 -19.49 -24.32
C SER A 270 -14.64 -19.83 -23.08
N VAL A 271 -15.30 -21.00 -23.11
CA VAL A 271 -16.16 -21.48 -22.03
C VAL A 271 -15.53 -22.71 -21.37
N TRP A 272 -15.37 -22.62 -20.06
CA TRP A 272 -14.67 -23.61 -19.23
C TRP A 272 -15.59 -24.12 -18.14
N ARG A 273 -15.66 -25.42 -17.96
CA ARG A 273 -16.47 -26.05 -16.91
C ARG A 273 -15.58 -26.53 -15.77
N CYS A 274 -15.86 -26.09 -14.55
CA CYS A 274 -15.20 -26.65 -13.38
C CYS A 274 -15.66 -28.11 -13.18
N ILE A 275 -14.70 -29.02 -13.09
CA ILE A 275 -14.94 -30.46 -12.95
C ILE A 275 -14.49 -31.00 -11.60
N LYS A 276 -13.53 -30.37 -10.91
CA LYS A 276 -13.06 -30.76 -9.57
C LYS A 276 -12.57 -29.57 -8.76
N GLN A 277 -12.69 -29.66 -7.43
CA GLN A 277 -12.19 -28.66 -6.49
C GLN A 277 -11.45 -29.31 -5.29
N PRO A 278 -10.31 -29.97 -5.54
CA PRO A 278 -9.62 -30.78 -4.53
C PRO A 278 -9.15 -30.01 -3.30
N PHE A 279 -9.12 -28.68 -3.36
CA PHE A 279 -8.84 -27.83 -2.22
C PHE A 279 -9.81 -28.01 -1.04
N TYR A 280 -11.07 -28.38 -1.33
CA TYR A 280 -12.09 -28.55 -0.31
C TYR A 280 -12.29 -30.01 0.13
N ASP A 281 -11.74 -30.99 -0.61
CA ASP A 281 -11.93 -32.42 -0.34
C ASP A 281 -11.35 -32.84 1.03
N ASN A 282 -10.30 -32.16 1.52
CA ASN A 282 -9.66 -32.47 2.81
C ASN A 282 -10.33 -31.81 4.03
N LEU A 283 -11.41 -31.04 3.84
CA LEU A 283 -12.12 -30.40 4.96
C LEU A 283 -13.22 -31.28 5.54
N GLU A 284 -13.70 -32.26 4.78
CA GLU A 284 -14.78 -33.15 5.20
C GLU A 284 -14.28 -34.34 6.03
N GLU A 285 -12.97 -34.60 6.08
CA GLU A 285 -12.37 -35.69 6.88
C GLU A 285 -12.01 -35.27 8.33
N GLU A 286 -11.96 -33.96 8.66
CA GLU A 286 -11.63 -33.49 10.01
C GLU A 286 -12.85 -33.39 10.96
N ASP A 287 -14.08 -33.36 10.43
CA ASP A 287 -15.32 -33.26 11.22
C ASP A 287 -15.86 -34.63 11.72
N ASP A 288 -15.28 -35.74 11.28
CA ASP A 288 -15.69 -37.11 11.66
C ASP A 288 -14.86 -37.70 12.82
N GLU A 289 -13.90 -36.94 13.39
CA GLU A 289 -13.13 -37.31 14.59
C GLU A 289 -13.50 -36.45 15.83
N GLU A 290 -14.79 -36.38 16.19
CA GLU A 290 -15.25 -35.98 17.55
C GLU A 290 -16.11 -37.06 18.25
#